data_AF-A0A2M6Y7P6-F1
#
_entry.id   AF-A0A2M6Y7P6-F1
#
_cell.length_a   1.000
_cell.length_b   1.000
_cell.length_c   1.000
_cell.angle_alpha   90.00
_cell.angle_beta   90.00
_cell.angle_gamma   90.00
#
_symmetry.space_group_name_H-M   'P 1'
#
loop_
_entity.id
_entity.type
_entity.pdbx_description
1 polymer ?
#
loop_
_entity_poly.entity_id
_entity_poly.type
_entity_poly.pdbx_seq_one_letter_code
_entity_poly.pdbx_strand_id
1 'polypeptide(L)' 'MEVNSFPKCQKCGKGDLVPLSDFGSQGAPIQYKAWVCTNPDCGYNIKIRNGEVYLNEPILSGELHVRGHQEFAR' A
#
# COMPACT_ATOMS: atom_id res chain seq x y z
N MET A 1 -23.35 15.34 -10.79
CA MET A 1 -22.57 14.73 -9.69
C MET A 1 -21.35 14.11 -10.33
N GLU A 2 -20.19 14.74 -10.16
CA GLU A 2 -18.92 14.14 -10.61
C GLU A 2 -18.71 12.86 -9.80
N VAL A 3 -18.72 11.71 -10.47
CA VAL A 3 -18.28 10.47 -9.84
C VAL A 3 -16.77 10.56 -9.78
N ASN A 4 -16.21 10.94 -8.62
CA ASN A 4 -14.77 10.85 -8.36
C ASN A 4 -14.35 9.38 -8.34
N SER A 5 -14.31 8.76 -9.51
CA SER A 5 -13.80 7.40 -9.69
C SER A 5 -12.30 7.41 -9.54
N PHE A 6 -11.76 6.38 -8.90
CA PHE A 6 -10.32 6.17 -8.88
C PHE A 6 -9.78 6.04 -10.32
N PRO A 7 -8.57 6.55 -10.59
CA PRO A 7 -8.00 6.47 -11.93
C PRO A 7 -7.76 5.01 -12.32
N LYS A 8 -7.89 4.71 -13.61
CA LYS A 8 -7.47 3.41 -14.13
C LYS A 8 -5.98 3.19 -13.90
N CYS A 9 -5.61 1.94 -13.66
CA CYS A 9 -4.22 1.55 -13.51
C CYS A 9 -3.43 1.88 -14.79
N GLN A 10 -2.43 2.74 -14.64
CA GLN A 10 -1.62 3.23 -15.76
C GLN A 10 -0.71 2.16 -16.38
N LYS A 11 -0.53 1.02 -15.70
CA LYS A 11 0.27 -0.11 -16.23
C LYS A 11 -0.56 -1.06 -17.09
N CYS A 12 -1.76 -1.46 -16.63
CA CYS A 12 -2.54 -2.51 -17.29
C CYS A 12 -3.86 -2.05 -17.90
N GLY A 13 -4.37 -0.87 -17.55
CA GLY A 13 -5.66 -0.34 -18.00
C GLY A 13 -6.91 -1.10 -17.52
N LYS A 14 -6.75 -2.25 -16.86
CA LYS A 14 -7.86 -3.14 -16.47
C LYS A 14 -8.38 -2.88 -15.05
N GLY A 15 -7.47 -2.64 -14.11
CA GLY A 15 -7.82 -2.34 -12.72
C GLY A 15 -7.95 -0.85 -12.46
N ASP A 16 -8.46 -0.51 -11.27
CA ASP A 16 -8.42 0.84 -10.71
C ASP A 16 -7.19 0.96 -9.80
N LEU A 17 -6.60 2.16 -9.75
CA LEU A 17 -5.50 2.47 -8.85
C LEU A 17 -6.09 3.08 -7.58
N VAL A 18 -6.12 2.31 -6.50
CA VAL A 18 -6.80 2.69 -5.25
C VAL A 18 -5.80 3.04 -4.15
N PRO A 19 -6.10 4.03 -3.29
CA PRO A 19 -5.26 4.37 -2.15
C PRO A 19 -5.42 3.37 -1.01
N LEU A 20 -4.30 2.98 -0.41
CA LEU A 20 -4.25 2.23 0.85
C LEU A 20 -3.62 3.08 1.94
N SER A 21 -4.27 3.06 3.11
CA SER A 21 -3.81 3.67 4.35
C SER A 21 -3.35 2.59 5.32
N ASP A 22 -2.54 2.98 6.30
CA ASP A 22 -1.96 2.08 7.28
C ASP A 22 -1.72 2.83 8.60
N PHE A 23 -1.16 2.17 9.60
CA PHE A 23 -0.72 2.79 10.84
C PHE A 23 0.81 2.75 10.96
N GLY A 24 1.38 3.84 11.48
CA GLY A 24 2.80 3.97 11.79
C GLY A 24 3.15 3.39 13.16
N SER A 25 4.39 3.65 13.59
CA SER A 25 4.78 3.37 14.98
C SER A 25 3.83 4.09 15.95
N GLN A 26 3.51 3.41 17.06
CA GLN A 26 2.56 3.90 18.07
C GLN A 26 1.11 4.08 17.57
N GLY A 27 0.74 3.50 16.42
CA GLY A 27 -0.64 3.52 15.92
C GLY A 27 -1.05 4.85 15.29
N ALA A 28 -0.11 5.72 14.93
CA ALA A 28 -0.41 6.96 14.23
C ALA A 28 -0.99 6.65 12.83
N PRO A 29 -2.15 7.22 12.43
CA PRO A 29 -2.72 6.96 11.12
C PRO A 29 -1.84 7.54 10.00
N ILE A 30 -1.53 6.72 9.01
CA ILE A 30 -0.80 7.10 7.79
C ILE A 30 -1.75 6.94 6.61
N GLN A 31 -2.26 8.06 6.12
CA GLN A 31 -3.12 8.08 4.94
C GLN A 31 -2.29 7.96 3.66
N TYR A 32 -2.84 7.28 2.65
CA TYR A 32 -2.25 7.22 1.31
C TYR A 32 -0.81 6.69 1.26
N LYS A 33 -0.48 5.73 2.14
CA LYS A 33 0.86 5.12 2.24
C LYS A 33 1.23 4.35 0.96
N ALA A 34 0.23 3.84 0.25
CA ALA A 34 0.41 3.19 -1.03
C ALA A 34 -0.78 3.42 -1.97
N TRP A 35 -0.53 3.24 -3.26
CA TRP A 35 -1.53 3.15 -4.31
C TRP A 35 -1.36 1.82 -5.02
N VAL A 36 -2.45 1.07 -5.22
CA VAL A 36 -2.39 -0.33 -5.67
C VAL A 36 -3.40 -0.58 -6.76
N CYS A 37 -3.00 -1.34 -7.79
CA CYS A 37 -3.90 -1.80 -8.82
C CYS A 37 -4.83 -2.90 -8.28
N THR A 38 -6.14 -2.75 -8.49
CA THR A 38 -7.13 -3.76 -8.09
C THR A 38 -7.13 -5.03 -8.94
N ASN A 39 -6.42 -5.05 -10.07
CA ASN A 39 -6.23 -6.27 -10.85
C ASN A 39 -5.14 -7.15 -10.22
N PRO A 40 -5.47 -8.33 -9.66
CA PRO A 40 -4.51 -9.19 -8.97
C PRO A 40 -3.35 -9.66 -9.85
N ASP A 41 -3.56 -9.80 -11.16
CA ASP A 41 -2.51 -10.23 -12.10
C ASP A 41 -1.50 -9.11 -12.42
N CYS A 42 -1.80 -7.86 -12.05
CA CYS A 42 -1.01 -6.70 -12.45
C CYS A 42 0.18 -6.43 -11.52
N GLY A 43 -0.03 -6.57 -10.21
CA GLY A 43 0.94 -6.28 -9.16
C GLY A 43 1.42 -4.82 -9.07
N TYR A 44 0.91 -3.91 -9.92
CA TYR A 44 1.35 -2.52 -9.95
C TYR A 44 1.00 -1.80 -8.65
N ASN A 45 2.00 -1.20 -8.04
CA ASN A 45 1.83 -0.38 -6.86
C ASN A 45 2.88 0.73 -6.77
N ILE A 46 2.52 1.79 -6.05
CA ILE A 46 3.39 2.92 -5.68
C ILE A 46 3.33 3.02 -4.16
N LYS A 47 4.47 3.08 -3.48
CA LYS A 47 4.55 3.11 -2.02
C LYS A 47 5.46 4.24 -1.55
N ILE A 48 5.09 4.88 -0.44
CA ILE A 48 5.94 5.85 0.24
C ILE A 48 6.54 5.21 1.50
N ARG A 49 7.85 5.41 1.71
CA ARG A 49 8.55 5.07 2.96
C ARG A 49 9.52 6.19 3.29
N ASN A 50 9.42 6.81 4.46
CA ASN A 50 10.36 7.84 4.94
C ASN A 50 10.69 8.95 3.91
N GLY A 51 9.70 9.38 3.11
CA GLY A 51 9.87 10.41 2.08
C GLY A 51 10.33 9.89 0.71
N GLU A 52 10.64 8.60 0.58
CA GLU A 52 11.04 7.98 -0.67
C GLU A 52 9.87 7.25 -1.35
N VAL A 53 9.88 7.22 -2.68
CA VAL A 53 8.89 6.55 -3.52
C VAL A 53 9.45 5.24 -4.06
N TYR A 54 8.71 4.15 -3.83
CA TYR A 54 9.02 2.81 -4.29
C TYR A 54 7.95 2.36 -5.29
N LEU A 55 8.35 1.62 -6.32
CA LEU A 55 7.46 1.12 -7.37
C LEU A 55 7.50 -0.40 -7.43
N ASN A 56 6.32 -1.03 -7.52
CA ASN A 56 6.15 -2.49 -7.68
C ASN A 56 6.80 -3.36 -6.59
N GLU A 57 6.99 -2.82 -5.39
CA GLU A 57 7.49 -3.58 -4.25
C GLU A 57 6.40 -4.50 -3.69
N PRO A 58 6.74 -5.67 -3.14
CA PRO A 58 5.76 -6.53 -2.47
C PRO A 58 5.06 -5.78 -1.33
N ILE A 59 3.73 -5.83 -1.32
CA ILE A 59 2.92 -5.35 -0.21
C ILE A 59 2.87 -6.48 0.81
N LEU A 60 3.73 -6.40 1.82
CA LEU A 60 3.74 -7.35 2.93
C LEU A 60 2.44 -7.20 3.74
N SER A 61 1.85 -8.33 4.14
CA SER A 61 0.75 -8.34 5.10
C SER A 61 1.21 -7.70 6.41
N GLY A 62 0.38 -6.82 6.99
CA GLY A 62 0.66 -6.20 8.29
C GLY A 62 0.87 -7.24 9.40
N GLU A 63 0.33 -8.46 9.25
CA GLU A 63 0.51 -9.58 10.17
C GLU A 63 1.97 -10.03 10.29
N LEU A 64 2.78 -9.85 9.24
CA LEU A 64 4.19 -10.22 9.26
C LEU A 64 5.02 -9.26 10.13
N HIS A 65 4.54 -8.03 10.35
CA HIS A 65 5.22 -7.05 11.21
C HIS A 65 5.12 -7.40 12.70
N VAL A 66 4.08 -8.15 13.10
CA VAL A 66 3.87 -8.55 14.50
C VAL A 66 4.98 -9.49 14.99
N ARG A 67 5.61 -10.26 14.09
CA ARG A 67 6.60 -11.27 14.46
C ARG A 67 7.98 -10.72 14.83
N GLY A 68 8.35 -9.53 14.35
CA GLY A 68 9.65 -8.92 14.66
C GLY A 68 9.77 -8.37 16.08
N HIS A 69 8.65 -8.10 16.75
CA HIS A 69 8.64 -7.58 18.13
C HIS A 69 8.68 -8.66 19.22
N GLN A 70 8.53 -9.95 18.89
CA GLN A 70 8.53 -11.03 19.88
C GLN A 70 9.90 -11.67 20.13
N GLU A 71 10.89 -11.49 19.25
CA GLU A 71 12.22 -12.12 19.42
C GLU A 71 13.16 -11.41 20.40
N PHE A 72 12.82 -10.21 20.87
CA PHE A 72 13.59 -9.48 21.90
C PHE A 72 12.95 -9.53 23.30
N ALA A 73 11.90 -10.35 23.49
CA ALA A 73 11.20 -10.53 24.77
C ALA A 73 11.46 -11.92 25.40
N ARG A 74 12.65 -12.49 25.16
CA ARG A 74 13.16 -13.68 25.85
C ARG A 74 14.53 -13.41 26.43
#